data_AF-A0A9E3LCH7-F1
#
_entry.id   AF-A0A9E3LCH7-F1
#
_cell.length_a   1.000
_cell.length_b   1.000
_cell.length_c   1.000
_cell.angle_alpha   90.00
_cell.angle_beta   90.00
_cell.angle_gamma   90.00
#
_symmetry.space_group_name_H-M   'P 1'
#
loop_
_entity.id
_entity.type
_entity.pdbx_description
1 polymer ?
#
loop_
_entity_poly.entity_id
_entity_poly.type
_entity_poly.pdbx_seq_one_letter_code
_entity_poly.pdbx_strand_id
1 'polypeptide(L)'
;MSTRTSANGGFAGVVGVLLIVAIIIRFIWWLLGVAALIGLYIAVRALVRQYRRREAAYARYREALAARADQQHNWVLRGDTRGIYGVEGAELMRYLYPAHDRVKRRTRPGYDRR
;
A
#
# COMPACT_ATOMS: atom_id res chain seq x y z
N MET A 1 11.45 55.20 -58.65
CA MET A 1 10.99 54.95 -57.26
C MET A 1 9.95 53.84 -57.34
N SER A 2 10.38 52.59 -57.20
CA SER A 2 9.56 51.42 -57.53
C SER A 2 8.82 50.94 -56.28
N THR A 3 7.53 51.26 -56.18
CA THR A 3 6.63 50.74 -55.15
C THR A 3 6.46 49.23 -55.32
N ARG A 4 7.03 48.45 -54.40
CA ARG A 4 6.74 47.01 -54.30
C ARG A 4 5.32 46.85 -53.77
N THR A 5 4.40 46.57 -54.68
CA THR A 5 3.02 46.22 -54.32
C THR A 5 3.01 44.93 -53.49
N SER A 6 2.34 45.01 -52.35
CA SER A 6 2.30 44.04 -51.27
C SER A 6 1.52 42.77 -51.65
N ALA A 7 2.23 41.69 -52.04
CA ALA A 7 1.67 40.34 -52.18
C ALA A 7 1.50 39.60 -50.83
N ASN A 8 1.86 40.24 -49.70
CA ASN A 8 1.97 39.59 -48.39
C ASN A 8 0.64 39.48 -47.62
N GLY A 9 -0.43 40.17 -48.05
CA GLY A 9 -1.68 40.25 -47.30
C GLY A 9 -2.48 38.94 -47.26
N GLY A 10 -2.57 38.23 -48.38
CA GLY A 10 -3.30 36.96 -48.46
C GLY A 10 -2.60 35.83 -47.70
N PHE A 11 -1.28 35.75 -47.79
CA PHE A 11 -0.48 34.76 -47.08
C PHE A 11 -0.54 34.99 -45.55
N ALA A 12 -0.43 36.24 -45.10
CA ALA A 12 -0.56 36.58 -43.68
C ALA A 12 -1.95 36.20 -43.13
N GLY A 13 -3.02 36.38 -43.92
CA GLY A 13 -4.37 35.96 -43.56
C GLY A 13 -4.49 34.45 -43.37
N VAL A 14 -4.00 33.65 -44.33
CA VAL A 14 -4.06 32.18 -44.25
C VAL A 14 -3.22 31.65 -43.08
N VAL A 15 -2.02 32.18 -42.88
CA VAL A 15 -1.17 31.82 -41.74
C VAL A 15 -1.84 32.17 -40.41
N GLY A 16 -2.50 33.33 -40.32
CA GLY A 16 -3.27 33.72 -39.15
C GLY A 16 -4.41 32.75 -38.83
N VAL A 17 -5.19 32.34 -39.83
CA VAL A 17 -6.28 31.37 -39.66
C VAL A 17 -5.75 30.01 -39.20
N LEU A 18 -4.67 29.51 -39.82
CA LEU A 18 -4.08 28.24 -39.43
C LEU A 18 -3.55 28.26 -38.00
N LEU A 19 -2.94 29.37 -37.56
CA LEU A 19 -2.52 29.54 -36.17
C LEU A 19 -3.71 29.50 -35.21
N ILE A 20 -4.81 30.19 -35.53
CA ILE A 20 -6.02 30.16 -34.70
C ILE A 20 -6.59 28.75 -34.61
N VAL A 21 -6.70 28.03 -35.73
CA VAL A 21 -7.18 26.65 -35.75
C VAL A 21 -6.27 25.73 -34.93
N ALA A 22 -4.95 25.88 -35.07
CA ALA A 22 -3.97 25.11 -34.30
C ALA A 22 -4.10 25.38 -32.79
N ILE A 23 -4.31 26.62 -32.39
CA ILE A 23 -4.55 27.01 -30.99
C ILE A 23 -5.84 26.37 -30.48
N ILE A 24 -6.93 26.42 -31.24
CA ILE A 24 -8.23 25.83 -30.85
C ILE A 24 -8.07 24.32 -30.62
N ILE A 25 -7.44 23.61 -31.56
CA ILE A 25 -7.19 22.16 -31.43
C ILE A 25 -6.36 21.88 -30.18
N ARG A 26 -5.29 22.66 -29.95
CA ARG A 26 -4.43 22.52 -28.77
C ARG A 26 -5.21 22.70 -27.46
N PHE A 27 -6.12 23.66 -27.42
CA PHE A 27 -6.98 23.93 -26.26
C PHE A 27 -7.96 22.79 -25.98
N ILE A 28 -8.59 22.20 -27.00
CA ILE A 28 -9.48 21.05 -26.84
C ILE A 28 -8.72 19.86 -26.25
N TRP A 29 -7.50 19.59 -26.73
CA TRP A 29 -6.64 18.55 -26.16
C TRP A 29 -6.27 18.83 -24.70
N TRP A 30 -6.00 20.08 -24.35
CA TRP A 30 -5.77 20.48 -22.96
C TRP A 30 -7.00 20.24 -22.08
N LEU A 31 -8.18 20.59 -22.58
CA LEU A 31 -9.44 20.37 -21.86
C LEU A 31 -9.71 18.88 -21.64
N LEU A 32 -9.49 18.04 -22.67
CA LEU A 32 -9.59 16.59 -22.55
C LEU A 32 -8.57 16.04 -21.55
N GLY A 33 -7.33 16.54 -21.56
CA GLY A 33 -6.30 16.15 -20.61
C GLY A 33 -6.72 16.44 -19.15
N VAL A 34 -7.21 17.65 -18.90
CA VAL A 34 -7.71 18.04 -17.56
C VAL A 34 -8.92 17.20 -17.15
N ALA A 35 -9.88 17.00 -18.05
CA ALA A 35 -11.05 16.17 -17.79
C ALA A 35 -10.68 14.72 -17.47
N ALA A 36 -9.70 14.15 -18.18
CA ALA A 36 -9.17 12.81 -17.93
C ALA A 36 -8.50 12.71 -16.56
N LEU A 37 -7.71 13.72 -16.15
CA LEU A 37 -7.08 13.75 -14.83
C LEU A 37 -8.12 13.80 -13.70
N ILE A 38 -9.15 14.63 -13.85
CA ILE A 38 -10.25 14.72 -12.87
C ILE A 38 -11.00 13.39 -12.80
N GLY A 39 -11.33 12.81 -13.96
CA GLY A 39 -11.99 11.51 -14.05
C GLY A 39 -11.18 10.40 -13.39
N LEU A 40 -9.87 10.36 -13.64
CA LEU A 40 -8.96 9.40 -13.02
C LEU A 40 -8.90 9.59 -11.50
N TYR A 41 -8.82 10.84 -11.03
CA TYR A 41 -8.80 11.14 -9.60
C TYR A 41 -10.09 10.64 -8.90
N ILE A 42 -11.25 10.90 -9.49
CA ILE A 42 -12.54 10.42 -8.97
C ILE A 42 -12.61 8.89 -9.02
N ALA A 43 -12.18 8.27 -10.11
CA ALA A 43 -12.17 6.82 -10.27
C ALA A 43 -11.29 6.16 -9.21
N VAL A 44 -10.04 6.61 -9.03
CA VAL A 44 -9.12 6.12 -8.00
C VAL A 44 -9.74 6.29 -6.61
N ARG A 45 -10.34 7.46 -6.31
CA ARG A 45 -10.99 7.70 -5.02
C ARG A 45 -12.18 6.76 -4.79
N ALA A 46 -12.96 6.48 -5.82
CA ALA A 46 -14.10 5.56 -5.76
C ALA A 46 -13.64 4.10 -5.56
N LEU A 47 -12.60 3.68 -6.29
CA LEU A 47 -11.96 2.38 -6.11
C LEU A 47 -11.44 2.22 -4.69
N VAL A 48 -10.68 3.17 -4.16
CA VAL A 48 -10.18 3.14 -2.77
C VAL A 48 -11.34 3.04 -1.77
N ARG A 49 -12.45 3.76 -1.99
CA ARG A 49 -13.63 3.68 -1.13
C ARG A 49 -14.31 2.32 -1.19
N GLN A 50 -14.35 1.68 -2.36
CA GLN A 50 -14.87 0.32 -2.51
C GLN A 50 -13.95 -0.73 -1.89
N TYR A 51 -12.63 -0.58 -2.04
CA TYR A 51 -11.64 -1.43 -1.39
C TYR A 51 -11.72 -1.32 0.13
N ARG A 52 -11.86 -0.12 0.70
CA ARG A 52 -12.02 0.06 2.15
C ARG A 52 -13.25 -0.66 2.73
N ARG A 53 -14.35 -0.76 1.95
CA ARG A 53 -15.52 -1.56 2.38
C ARG A 53 -15.23 -3.05 2.41
N ARG A 54 -14.36 -3.55 1.53
CA ARG A 54 -13.89 -4.95 1.54
C ARG A 54 -12.81 -5.17 2.61
N GLU A 55 -11.92 -4.21 2.82
CA GLU A 55 -10.89 -4.26 3.86
C GLU A 55 -11.48 -4.26 5.27
N ALA A 56 -12.64 -3.66 5.51
CA ALA A 56 -13.30 -3.73 6.82
C ALA A 56 -13.57 -5.18 7.28
N ALA A 57 -13.83 -6.10 6.33
CA ALA A 57 -13.97 -7.52 6.63
C ALA A 57 -12.61 -8.18 6.94
N TYR A 58 -11.55 -7.80 6.22
CA TYR A 58 -10.19 -8.28 6.44
C TYR A 58 -9.51 -7.66 7.66
N ALA A 59 -9.92 -6.47 8.10
CA ALA A 59 -9.36 -5.78 9.25
C ALA A 59 -9.60 -6.58 10.54
N ARG A 60 -10.82 -7.11 10.73
CA ARG A 60 -11.13 -7.99 11.86
C ARG A 60 -10.32 -9.29 11.84
N TYR A 61 -10.09 -9.85 10.65
CA TYR A 61 -9.25 -11.04 10.50
C TYR A 61 -7.78 -10.75 10.84
N ARG A 62 -7.26 -9.60 10.40
CA ARG A 62 -5.89 -9.16 10.69
C ARG A 62 -5.69 -8.80 12.16
N GLU A 63 -6.66 -8.17 12.80
CA GLU A 63 -6.64 -7.92 14.26
C GLU A 63 -6.62 -9.23 15.05
N ALA A 64 -7.46 -10.20 14.67
CA ALA A 64 -7.44 -11.52 15.29
C ALA A 64 -6.11 -12.26 15.04
N LEU A 65 -5.50 -12.09 13.87
CA LEU A 65 -4.19 -12.67 13.56
C LEU A 65 -3.05 -11.99 14.33
N ALA A 66 -3.09 -10.66 14.44
CA ALA A 66 -2.14 -9.88 15.24
C ALA A 66 -2.20 -10.26 16.72
N ALA A 67 -3.41 -10.40 17.28
CA ALA A 67 -3.60 -10.85 18.66
C ALA A 67 -2.99 -12.25 18.91
N ARG A 68 -3.07 -13.16 17.95
CA ARG A 68 -2.43 -14.49 18.04
C ARG A 68 -0.91 -14.40 17.92
N ALA A 69 -0.40 -13.57 17.02
CA ALA A 69 1.03 -13.33 16.87
C ALA A 69 1.63 -12.72 18.14
N ASP A 70 0.95 -11.76 18.76
CA ASP A 70 1.36 -11.14 20.02
C ASP A 70 1.39 -12.15 21.17
N GLN A 71 0.45 -13.11 21.17
CA GLN A 71 0.41 -14.19 22.15
C GLN A 71 1.61 -15.12 22.00
N GLN A 72 1.98 -15.49 20.76
CA GLN A 72 3.18 -16.27 20.46
C GLN A 72 4.46 -15.50 20.80
N HIS A 73 4.52 -14.21 20.48
CA HIS A 73 5.64 -13.33 20.81
C HIS A 73 5.85 -13.26 22.33
N ASN A 74 4.76 -13.16 23.11
CA ASN A 74 4.81 -13.22 24.57
C ASN A 74 5.32 -14.57 25.11
N TRP A 75 5.05 -15.69 24.44
CA TRP A 75 5.59 -16.99 24.82
C TRP A 75 7.10 -17.08 24.57
N VAL A 76 7.59 -16.51 23.47
CA VAL A 76 9.03 -16.40 23.19
C VAL A 76 9.73 -15.56 24.26
N LEU A 77 9.18 -14.40 24.61
CA LEU A 77 9.75 -13.53 25.65
C LEU A 77 9.80 -14.18 27.04
N ARG A 78 8.84 -15.06 27.35
CA ARG A 78 8.82 -15.83 28.61
C ARG A 78 9.74 -17.07 28.59
N GLY A 79 10.43 -17.33 27.47
CA GLY A 79 11.24 -18.53 27.28
C GLY A 79 10.41 -19.82 27.33
N ASP A 80 9.12 -19.74 26.98
CA ASP A 80 8.23 -20.89 26.84
C ASP A 80 8.51 -21.56 25.49
N THR A 81 8.74 -22.88 25.53
CA THR A 81 9.05 -23.69 24.33
C THR A 81 7.92 -23.69 23.31
N ARG A 82 6.69 -23.31 23.72
CA ARG A 82 5.54 -23.07 22.83
C ARG A 82 5.72 -21.90 21.88
N GLY A 83 6.55 -20.91 22.22
CA GLY A 83 6.83 -19.77 21.35
C GLY A 83 7.72 -20.10 20.15
N ILE A 84 8.57 -21.14 20.26
CA ILE A 84 9.53 -21.53 19.22
C ILE A 84 8.96 -22.66 18.33
N TYR A 85 8.26 -23.62 18.92
CA TYR A 85 7.78 -24.82 18.21
C TYR A 85 6.26 -24.87 18.01
N GLY A 86 5.50 -23.87 18.49
CA GLY A 86 4.05 -23.94 18.55
C GLY A 86 3.55 -24.91 19.63
N VAL A 87 2.23 -25.02 19.81
CA VAL A 87 1.62 -25.86 20.87
C VAL A 87 1.90 -27.35 20.64
N GLU A 88 1.68 -27.82 19.43
CA GLU A 88 1.89 -29.22 19.04
C GLU A 88 3.38 -29.60 19.04
N GLY A 89 4.25 -28.75 18.51
CA GLY A 89 5.69 -28.97 18.53
C GLY A 89 6.29 -28.93 19.94
N ALA A 90 5.73 -28.13 20.84
CA ALA A 90 6.13 -28.10 22.25
C ALA A 90 5.67 -29.32 23.04
N GLU A 91 4.60 -30.00 22.64
CA GLU A 91 4.20 -31.29 23.20
C GLU A 91 5.07 -32.42 22.67
N LEU A 92 5.32 -32.44 21.35
CA LEU A 92 6.20 -33.42 20.72
C LEU A 92 7.62 -33.37 21.28
N MET A 93 8.18 -32.17 21.48
CA MET A 93 9.49 -32.02 22.11
C MET A 93 9.52 -32.49 23.57
N ARG A 94 8.41 -32.34 24.29
CA ARG A 94 8.28 -32.83 25.68
C ARG A 94 8.24 -34.36 25.72
N TYR A 95 7.63 -34.98 24.70
CA TYR A 95 7.58 -36.42 24.54
C TYR A 95 8.94 -37.02 24.12
N LEU A 96 9.63 -36.41 23.15
CA LEU A 96 10.94 -36.87 22.65
C LEU A 96 12.06 -36.67 23.68
N TYR A 97 12.02 -35.60 24.48
CA TYR A 97 13.06 -35.26 25.45
C TYR A 97 12.50 -35.00 26.86
N PRO A 98 12.08 -36.04 27.60
CA PRO A 98 11.49 -35.90 28.93
C PRO A 98 12.46 -35.39 30.01
N ALA A 99 13.78 -35.42 29.75
CA ALA A 99 14.81 -34.98 30.71
C ALA A 99 15.04 -33.46 30.73
N HIS A 100 14.58 -32.71 29.72
CA HIS A 100 14.83 -31.27 29.58
C HIS A 100 14.20 -30.46 30.73
N ASP A 101 13.04 -30.89 31.24
CA ASP A 101 12.34 -30.21 32.35
C ASP A 101 13.08 -30.32 33.69
N ARG A 102 13.90 -31.38 33.89
CA ARG A 102 14.73 -31.54 35.09
C ARG A 102 15.91 -30.57 35.09
N VAL A 103 16.49 -30.29 33.93
CA VAL A 103 17.59 -29.32 33.78
C VAL A 103 17.06 -27.90 33.98
N LYS A 104 15.92 -27.53 33.36
CA LYS A 104 15.32 -26.19 33.49
C LYS A 104 14.97 -25.82 34.96
N ARG A 105 14.58 -26.80 35.79
CA ARG A 105 14.35 -26.60 37.24
C ARG A 105 15.64 -26.35 38.03
N ARG A 106 16.76 -26.95 37.61
CA ARG A 106 18.05 -26.85 38.30
C ARG A 106 18.75 -25.51 38.03
N THR A 107 18.45 -24.87 36.90
CA THR A 107 19.07 -23.60 36.46
C THR A 107 18.24 -22.35 36.75
N ARG A 108 17.07 -22.45 37.40
CA ARG A 108 16.34 -21.29 37.92
C ARG A 108 16.89 -20.93 39.30
N PRO A 109 17.68 -19.85 39.47
CA PRO A 109 17.98 -19.35 40.80
C PRO A 109 16.67 -18.82 41.41
N GLY A 110 16.41 -19.18 42.66
CA GLY A 110 15.19 -18.84 43.38
C GLY A 110 14.92 -17.34 43.36
N TYR A 111 13.72 -16.97 42.92
CA TYR A 111 13.14 -15.68 43.22
C TYR A 111 12.15 -15.89 44.37
N ASP A 112 12.71 -15.96 45.57
CA ASP A 112 11.98 -15.83 46.83
C ASP A 112 11.68 -14.34 47.01
N ARG A 113 10.39 -13.97 47.00
CA ARG A 113 9.93 -12.66 47.45
C ARG A 113 8.94 -12.88 48.58
N ARG A 114 9.43 -12.56 49.78
CA ARG A 114 8.67 -12.10 50.95
C ARG A 114 7.74 -10.93 50.60
#